data_AF-A0A3N5UBS6-F1
#
_entry.id   AF-A0A3N5UBS6-F1
#
_cell.length_a   1.000
_cell.length_b   1.000
_cell.length_c   1.000
_cell.angle_alpha   90.00
_cell.angle_beta   90.00
_cell.angle_gamma   90.00
#
_symmetry.space_group_name_H-M   'P 1'
#
loop_
_entity.id
_entity.type
_entity.pdbx_description
1 polymer ?
#
loop_
_entity_poly.entity_id
_entity_poly.type
_entity_poly.pdbx_seq_one_letter_code
_entity_poly.pdbx_strand_id
1 'polypeptide(L)'
;MNWGRSVKKVVVCCETLVQEGSPMKKVMGWFAVLALLAAPAAAQTKTSPLFIIERSKNANVVHYDARLTADGKLDPKEPVIAYWILLAEDGRRKELSWIEKKMAYGFTIKPDRSVKGYKMTLVAAPERQITVKKDKDAVRAEVVIAG
;
A
#
# COMPACT_ATOMS: atom_id res chain seq x y z
N MET A 1 -23.85 19.31 30.76
CA MET A 1 -22.49 18.85 31.11
C MET A 1 -21.70 18.62 29.83
N ASN A 2 -20.53 19.26 29.74
CA ASN A 2 -19.66 19.31 28.57
C ASN A 2 -18.58 18.23 28.73
N TRP A 3 -18.49 17.26 27.82
CA TRP A 3 -17.39 16.29 27.79
C TRP A 3 -16.43 16.66 26.66
N GLY A 4 -15.25 17.09 27.08
CA GLY A 4 -14.20 17.61 26.22
C GLY A 4 -13.38 16.53 25.51
N ARG A 5 -12.86 16.94 24.36
CA ARG A 5 -11.52 16.71 23.79
C ARG A 5 -10.87 15.34 24.07
N SER A 6 -10.58 14.58 23.01
CA SER A 6 -9.26 14.65 22.36
C SER A 6 -9.20 13.73 21.14
N VAL A 7 -9.44 14.28 19.93
CA VAL A 7 -9.09 13.59 18.69
C VAL A 7 -7.68 14.05 18.33
N LYS A 8 -6.68 13.24 18.64
CA LYS A 8 -5.30 13.45 18.17
C LYS A 8 -5.28 13.27 16.66
N LYS A 9 -5.35 14.38 15.91
CA LYS A 9 -4.89 14.46 14.52
C LYS A 9 -3.39 14.20 14.52
N VAL A 10 -2.95 13.03 14.08
CA VAL A 10 -1.57 12.81 13.67
C VAL A 10 -1.43 13.40 12.27
N VAL A 11 -1.12 14.70 12.22
CA VAL A 11 -0.57 15.33 11.04
C VAL A 11 0.89 14.90 10.99
N VAL A 12 1.24 13.98 10.08
CA VAL A 12 2.64 13.74 9.74
C VAL A 12 3.08 14.92 8.88
N CYS A 13 3.62 15.93 9.54
CA CYS A 13 4.31 17.04 8.89
C CYS A 13 5.69 16.51 8.47
N CYS A 14 5.93 16.50 7.16
CA CYS A 14 7.24 16.23 6.58
C CYS A 14 8.13 17.43 6.89
N GLU A 15 8.91 17.35 7.96
CA GLU A 15 9.86 18.40 8.33
C GLU A 15 11.17 18.17 7.58
N THR A 16 11.28 18.84 6.44
CA THR A 16 12.52 18.97 5.67
C THR A 16 13.48 19.85 6.47
N LEU A 17 14.40 19.25 7.22
CA LEU A 17 15.53 19.99 7.78
C LEU A 17 16.59 20.19 6.69
N VAL A 18 16.56 21.41 6.13
CA VAL A 18 17.65 22.02 5.34
C VAL A 18 18.75 22.51 6.31
N GLN A 19 19.99 22.41 5.85
CA GLN A 19 21.22 22.61 6.61
C GLN A 19 21.65 24.07 6.81
N GLU A 20 22.37 24.33 7.90
CA GLU A 20 23.29 25.47 8.02
C GLU A 20 24.65 25.04 8.63
N GLY A 21 25.74 25.53 8.02
CA GLY A 21 26.95 25.91 8.77
C GLY A 21 28.16 24.96 8.77
N SER A 22 29.00 25.05 7.74
CA SER A 22 30.42 24.68 7.84
C SER A 22 31.19 25.75 8.63
N PRO A 23 32.32 25.40 9.29
CA PRO A 23 33.53 26.04 8.77
C PRO A 23 34.68 25.06 8.49
N MET A 24 35.32 25.36 7.36
CA MET A 24 36.61 24.91 6.86
C MET A 24 37.65 24.62 7.94
N LYS A 25 38.20 23.41 7.88
CA LYS A 25 39.58 23.14 8.31
C LYS A 25 40.30 22.34 7.23
N LYS A 26 41.39 22.95 6.81
CA LYS A 26 42.36 22.55 5.79
C LYS A 26 42.95 21.19 6.16
N VAL A 27 42.78 20.17 5.33
CA VAL A 27 43.70 19.03 5.33
C VAL A 27 44.01 18.60 3.90
N MET A 28 45.31 18.52 3.68
CA MET A 28 46.05 18.21 2.48
C MET A 28 45.98 16.70 2.21
N GLY A 29 45.85 16.29 0.95
CA GLY A 29 46.27 14.95 0.50
C GLY A 29 45.13 14.01 0.07
N TRP A 30 45.20 13.62 -1.21
CA TRP A 30 44.62 12.47 -1.90
C TRP A 30 43.59 11.60 -1.15
N PHE A 31 42.39 11.43 -1.74
CA PHE A 31 41.80 10.14 -2.14
C PHE A 31 40.34 10.33 -2.61
N ALA A 32 39.97 9.49 -3.58
CA ALA A 32 38.61 9.13 -4.01
C ALA A 32 37.81 10.17 -4.84
N VAL A 33 37.75 9.88 -6.15
CA VAL A 33 36.59 10.20 -6.99
C VAL A 33 35.35 9.65 -6.28
N LEU A 34 34.57 10.54 -5.67
CA LEU A 34 33.31 10.20 -5.03
C LEU A 34 32.30 9.96 -6.17
N ALA A 35 32.22 8.71 -6.62
CA ALA A 35 31.14 8.27 -7.48
C ALA A 35 29.84 8.46 -6.70
N LEU A 36 29.13 9.55 -7.00
CA LEU A 36 27.79 9.82 -6.52
C LEU A 36 26.86 8.78 -7.15
N LEU A 37 26.78 7.61 -6.54
CA LEU A 37 25.75 6.63 -6.80
C LEU A 37 24.43 7.27 -6.37
N ALA A 38 23.76 7.92 -7.33
CA ALA A 38 22.36 8.28 -7.18
C ALA A 38 21.58 6.98 -6.97
N ALA A 39 21.31 6.64 -5.71
CA ALA A 39 20.39 5.56 -5.40
C ALA A 39 19.05 5.90 -6.08
N PRO A 40 18.46 4.99 -6.88
CA PRO A 40 17.15 5.24 -7.44
C PRO A 40 16.21 5.46 -6.25
N ALA A 41 15.67 6.67 -6.13
CA ALA A 41 14.65 6.98 -5.16
C ALA A 41 13.55 5.94 -5.36
N ALA A 42 13.40 5.04 -4.38
CA ALA A 42 12.32 4.06 -4.38
C ALA A 42 11.03 4.88 -4.50
N ALA A 43 10.42 4.84 -5.68
CA ALA A 43 9.23 5.62 -5.97
C ALA A 43 8.21 5.32 -4.88
N GLN A 44 7.81 6.35 -4.11
CA GLN A 44 6.78 6.21 -3.09
C GLN A 44 5.50 5.74 -3.79
N THR A 45 5.21 4.45 -3.68
CA THR A 45 3.99 3.88 -4.23
C THR A 45 2.86 4.22 -3.27
N LYS A 46 1.95 5.08 -3.73
CA LYS A 46 0.78 5.46 -2.95
C LYS A 46 -0.20 4.28 -2.94
N THR A 47 -0.73 3.95 -1.78
CA THR A 47 -1.75 2.91 -1.64
C THR A 47 -3.12 3.52 -1.29
N SER A 48 -4.19 2.84 -1.69
CA SER A 48 -5.57 3.17 -1.32
C SER A 48 -6.28 1.90 -0.85
N PRO A 49 -6.91 1.89 0.33
CA PRO A 49 -7.60 0.69 0.83
C PRO A 49 -8.79 0.34 -0.06
N LEU A 50 -8.99 -0.97 -0.31
CA LEU A 50 -10.14 -1.48 -1.05
C LEU A 50 -11.13 -2.19 -0.13
N PHE A 51 -10.67 -3.22 0.56
CA PHE A 51 -11.46 -3.99 1.53
C PHE A 51 -10.54 -4.80 2.44
N ILE A 52 -11.13 -5.36 3.49
CA ILE A 52 -10.45 -6.25 4.42
C ILE A 52 -11.22 -7.57 4.56
N ILE A 53 -10.51 -8.63 4.93
CA ILE A 53 -11.10 -9.89 5.36
C ILE A 53 -10.75 -10.08 6.83
N GLU A 54 -11.78 -10.08 7.66
CA GLU A 54 -11.66 -10.38 9.09
C GLU A 54 -11.78 -11.88 9.34
N ARG A 55 -11.23 -12.34 10.47
CA ARG A 55 -11.32 -13.74 10.89
C ARG A 55 -12.13 -13.87 12.16
N SER A 56 -12.87 -14.97 12.26
CA SER A 56 -13.56 -15.34 13.50
C SER A 56 -12.62 -15.84 14.60
N LYS A 57 -11.51 -16.50 14.20
CA LYS A 57 -10.60 -17.18 15.15
C LYS A 57 -9.66 -16.22 15.88
N ASN A 58 -9.32 -15.08 15.28
CA ASN A 58 -8.46 -14.07 15.90
C ASN A 58 -8.70 -12.69 15.28
N ALA A 59 -8.25 -11.64 15.98
CA ALA A 59 -8.41 -10.25 15.55
C ALA A 59 -7.55 -9.86 14.33
N ASN A 60 -6.72 -10.76 13.80
CA ASN A 60 -5.87 -10.44 12.64
C ASN A 60 -6.74 -10.26 11.39
N VAL A 61 -6.40 -9.24 10.59
CA VAL A 61 -7.15 -8.87 9.40
C VAL A 61 -6.25 -8.89 8.17
N VAL A 62 -6.79 -9.35 7.03
CA VAL A 62 -6.10 -9.25 5.74
C VAL A 62 -6.58 -8.00 5.03
N HIS A 63 -5.66 -7.10 4.69
CA HIS A 63 -5.94 -5.91 3.91
C HIS A 63 -5.67 -6.16 2.43
N TYR A 64 -6.54 -5.61 1.59
CA TYR A 64 -6.36 -5.49 0.16
C TYR A 64 -6.34 -4.01 -0.21
N ASP A 65 -5.21 -3.54 -0.70
CA ASP A 65 -5.04 -2.15 -1.11
C ASP A 65 -4.71 -2.06 -2.59
N ALA A 66 -5.24 -1.05 -3.26
CA ALA A 66 -4.82 -0.67 -4.59
C ALA A 66 -3.47 0.07 -4.54
N ARG A 67 -2.58 -0.24 -5.48
CA ARG A 67 -1.36 0.53 -5.71
C ARG A 67 -1.55 1.53 -6.82
N LEU A 68 -1.07 2.73 -6.57
CA LEU A 68 -1.16 3.86 -7.48
C LEU A 68 0.22 4.29 -7.94
N THR A 69 0.31 4.64 -9.22
CA THR A 69 1.46 5.36 -9.78
C THR A 69 1.50 6.80 -9.22
N ALA A 70 2.61 7.50 -9.46
CA ALA A 70 2.74 8.91 -9.12
C ALA A 70 1.61 9.78 -9.73
N ASP A 71 1.12 9.42 -10.91
CA ASP A 71 -0.01 10.07 -11.60
C ASP A 71 -1.38 9.70 -11.02
N GLY A 72 -1.42 8.90 -9.94
CA GLY A 72 -2.63 8.43 -9.29
C GLY A 72 -3.44 7.43 -10.13
N LYS A 73 -2.84 6.77 -11.12
CA LYS A 73 -3.47 5.67 -11.87
C LYS A 73 -3.15 4.35 -11.18
N LEU A 74 -3.98 3.33 -11.37
CA LEU A 74 -3.65 1.97 -10.90
C LEU A 74 -2.33 1.50 -11.51
N ASP A 75 -1.45 0.94 -10.68
CA ASP A 75 -0.14 0.43 -11.12
C ASP A 75 -0.36 -0.75 -12.10
N PRO A 76 0.09 -0.63 -13.36
CA PRO A 76 -0.10 -1.69 -14.35
C PRO A 76 0.68 -2.96 -14.05
N LYS A 77 1.76 -2.89 -13.26
CA LYS A 77 2.58 -4.06 -12.92
C LYS A 77 1.94 -4.86 -11.79
N GLU A 78 1.45 -4.17 -10.77
CA GLU A 78 0.87 -4.81 -9.60
C GLU A 78 -0.19 -3.88 -8.98
N PRO A 79 -1.42 -3.92 -9.51
CA PRO A 79 -2.46 -2.94 -9.19
C PRO A 79 -3.06 -3.12 -7.79
N VAL A 80 -2.89 -4.29 -7.17
CA VAL A 80 -3.42 -4.62 -5.84
C VAL A 80 -2.35 -5.35 -5.05
N ILE A 81 -2.31 -5.11 -3.74
CA ILE A 81 -1.51 -5.83 -2.76
C ILE A 81 -2.38 -6.41 -1.66
N ALA A 82 -1.99 -7.58 -1.15
CA ALA A 82 -2.60 -8.19 0.02
C ALA A 82 -1.58 -8.47 1.12
N TYR A 83 -1.93 -8.16 2.37
CA TYR A 83 -1.07 -8.31 3.53
C TYR A 83 -1.86 -8.44 4.82
N TRP A 84 -1.25 -9.03 5.85
CA TRP A 84 -1.77 -9.09 7.21
C TRP A 84 -1.54 -7.79 7.96
N ILE A 85 -2.52 -7.41 8.78
CA ILE A 85 -2.32 -6.58 9.97
C ILE A 85 -2.56 -7.46 11.21
N LEU A 86 -1.53 -7.64 12.03
CA LEU A 86 -1.53 -8.55 13.18
C LEU A 86 -2.11 -7.87 14.43
N LEU A 87 -3.39 -7.50 14.39
CA LEU A 87 -4.05 -6.80 15.50
C LEU A 87 -4.13 -7.62 16.80
N ALA A 88 -4.02 -8.95 16.74
CA ALA A 88 -3.95 -9.78 17.94
C ALA A 88 -2.56 -9.76 18.61
N GLU A 89 -1.55 -9.18 17.96
CA GLU A 89 -0.18 -9.05 18.45
C GLU A 89 0.12 -7.56 18.67
N ASP A 90 0.85 -6.93 17.74
CA ASP A 90 1.38 -5.57 17.82
C ASP A 90 0.81 -4.63 16.74
N GLY A 91 -0.13 -5.13 15.91
CA GLY A 91 -0.73 -4.37 14.81
C GLY A 91 0.22 -4.14 13.63
N ARG A 92 1.37 -4.82 13.57
CA ARG A 92 2.30 -4.64 12.44
C ARG A 92 1.75 -5.23 11.15
N ARG A 93 2.24 -4.69 10.04
CA ARG A 93 2.04 -5.25 8.71
C ARG A 93 2.95 -6.45 8.49
N LYS A 94 2.40 -7.54 7.95
CA LYS A 94 3.14 -8.75 7.56
C LYS A 94 2.68 -9.21 6.18
N GLU A 95 3.61 -9.61 5.32
CA GLU A 95 3.24 -10.17 4.02
C GLU A 95 2.59 -11.54 4.16
N LEU A 96 1.70 -11.86 3.22
CA LEU A 96 1.16 -13.21 3.09
C LEU A 96 2.29 -14.17 2.69
N SER A 97 2.41 -15.28 3.42
CA SER A 97 3.29 -16.38 3.05
C SER A 97 2.84 -17.03 1.74
N TRP A 98 3.72 -17.85 1.15
CA TRP A 98 3.42 -18.47 -0.13
C TRP A 98 2.20 -19.40 -0.07
N ILE A 99 2.08 -20.16 1.02
CA ILE A 99 0.96 -21.08 1.23
C ILE A 99 -0.35 -20.30 1.40
N GLU A 100 -0.35 -19.21 2.17
CA GLU A 100 -1.54 -18.37 2.37
C GLU A 100 -2.00 -17.73 1.06
N LYS A 101 -1.06 -17.25 0.23
CA LYS A 101 -1.36 -16.73 -1.11
C LYS A 101 -1.97 -17.81 -2.00
N LYS A 102 -1.45 -19.04 -1.98
CA LYS A 102 -1.98 -20.10 -2.86
C LYS A 102 -3.30 -20.70 -2.42
N MET A 103 -3.59 -20.74 -1.13
CA MET A 103 -4.67 -21.56 -0.58
C MET A 103 -5.87 -20.77 -0.05
N ALA A 104 -5.70 -19.49 0.28
CA ALA A 104 -6.76 -18.71 0.93
C ALA A 104 -6.81 -17.26 0.45
N TYR A 105 -5.83 -16.45 0.86
CA TYR A 105 -5.92 -14.99 0.79
C TYR A 105 -5.27 -14.38 -0.45
N GLY A 106 -4.68 -15.20 -1.32
CA GLY A 106 -4.21 -14.69 -2.60
C GLY A 106 -5.34 -14.44 -3.59
N PHE A 107 -4.95 -13.91 -4.73
CA PHE A 107 -5.87 -13.55 -5.80
C PHE A 107 -5.16 -13.60 -7.14
N THR A 108 -5.95 -13.68 -8.20
CA THR A 108 -5.51 -13.38 -9.56
C THR A 108 -6.12 -12.05 -9.98
N ILE A 109 -5.40 -11.28 -10.78
CA ILE A 109 -5.88 -9.99 -11.28
C ILE A 109 -5.50 -9.83 -12.75
N LYS A 110 -6.46 -9.40 -13.58
CA LYS A 110 -6.28 -9.21 -15.01
C LYS A 110 -6.87 -7.85 -15.43
N PRO A 111 -6.23 -7.13 -16.36
CA PRO A 111 -6.81 -5.90 -16.89
C PRO A 111 -8.11 -6.19 -17.62
N ASP A 112 -9.11 -5.32 -17.45
CA ASP A 112 -10.39 -5.39 -18.15
C ASP A 112 -10.70 -4.03 -18.79
N ARG A 113 -10.70 -4.03 -20.13
CA ARG A 113 -10.92 -2.83 -20.96
C ARG A 113 -12.36 -2.32 -20.87
N SER A 114 -13.34 -3.19 -20.62
CA SER A 114 -14.76 -2.82 -20.57
C SER A 114 -15.07 -1.90 -19.39
N VAL A 115 -14.39 -2.09 -18.26
CA VAL A 115 -14.59 -1.34 -17.01
C VAL A 115 -13.48 -0.32 -16.74
N LYS A 116 -12.54 -0.14 -17.69
CA LYS A 116 -11.33 0.71 -17.54
C LYS A 116 -10.60 0.44 -16.21
N GLY A 117 -10.40 -0.84 -15.90
CA GLY A 117 -9.86 -1.28 -14.62
C GLY A 117 -9.33 -2.70 -14.67
N TYR A 118 -9.51 -3.43 -13.58
CA TYR A 118 -9.05 -4.81 -13.43
C TYR A 118 -10.17 -5.70 -12.92
N LYS A 119 -10.18 -6.95 -13.36
CA LYS A 119 -10.95 -8.02 -12.74
C LYS A 119 -10.04 -8.82 -11.83
N MET A 120 -10.45 -8.94 -10.58
CA MET A 120 -9.78 -9.67 -9.54
C MET A 120 -10.64 -10.86 -9.10
N THR A 121 -9.99 -12.00 -8.86
CA THR A 121 -10.60 -13.22 -8.36
C THR A 121 -9.82 -13.71 -7.16
N LEU A 122 -10.46 -13.76 -5.99
CA LEU A 122 -9.86 -14.30 -4.77
C LEU A 122 -9.76 -15.82 -4.86
N VAL A 123 -8.69 -16.39 -4.29
CA VAL A 123 -8.54 -17.85 -4.20
C VAL A 123 -9.65 -18.46 -3.35
N ALA A 124 -10.04 -17.79 -2.25
CA ALA A 124 -11.11 -18.26 -1.36
C ALA A 124 -12.54 -18.12 -1.92
N ALA A 125 -12.74 -17.34 -2.98
CA ALA A 125 -14.07 -17.08 -3.56
C ALA A 125 -13.97 -16.95 -5.10
N PRO A 126 -13.60 -18.02 -5.82
CA PRO A 126 -13.36 -17.98 -7.26
C PRO A 126 -14.62 -17.63 -8.08
N GLU A 127 -15.81 -17.89 -7.55
CA GLU A 127 -17.10 -17.58 -8.14
C GLU A 127 -17.47 -16.09 -8.07
N ARG A 128 -16.80 -15.32 -7.21
CA ARG A 128 -17.06 -13.88 -7.02
C ARG A 128 -15.98 -13.05 -7.72
N GLN A 129 -16.30 -12.59 -8.93
CA GLN A 129 -15.44 -11.63 -9.62
C GLN A 129 -15.58 -10.22 -9.01
N ILE A 130 -14.45 -9.65 -8.61
CA ILE A 130 -14.33 -8.31 -8.05
C ILE A 130 -13.76 -7.39 -9.13
N THR A 131 -14.46 -6.30 -9.42
CA THR A 131 -13.99 -5.25 -10.32
C THR A 131 -13.24 -4.19 -9.52
N VAL A 132 -11.97 -3.94 -9.86
CA VAL A 132 -11.14 -2.88 -9.26
C VAL A 132 -10.96 -1.77 -10.28
N LYS A 133 -11.48 -0.58 -10.00
CA LYS A 133 -11.42 0.57 -10.91
C LYS A 133 -11.23 1.87 -10.17
N LYS A 134 -10.63 2.84 -10.84
CA LYS A 134 -10.59 4.22 -10.35
C LYS A 134 -11.88 4.93 -10.75
N ASP A 135 -12.60 5.46 -9.76
CA ASP A 135 -13.78 6.29 -9.94
C ASP A 135 -13.47 7.70 -9.41
N LYS A 136 -13.35 8.66 -10.33
CA LYS A 136 -12.90 10.04 -10.05
C LYS A 136 -11.55 10.04 -9.33
N ASP A 137 -11.52 10.42 -8.05
CA ASP A 137 -10.33 10.48 -7.20
C ASP A 137 -10.17 9.27 -6.26
N ALA A 138 -11.16 8.37 -6.23
CA ALA A 138 -11.14 7.18 -5.38
C ALA A 138 -10.88 5.91 -6.19
N VAL A 139 -10.29 4.90 -5.57
CA VAL A 139 -10.27 3.54 -6.12
C VAL A 139 -11.32 2.72 -5.40
N ARG A 140 -12.09 1.93 -6.15
CA ARG A 140 -13.15 1.09 -5.63
C ARG A 140 -12.98 -0.35 -6.06
N ALA A 141 -13.36 -1.27 -5.16
CA ALA A 141 -13.58 -2.67 -5.45
C ALA A 141 -15.10 -2.93 -5.41
N GLU A 142 -15.63 -3.53 -6.48
CA GLU A 142 -17.06 -3.76 -6.65
C GLU A 142 -17.31 -5.25 -6.94
N VAL A 143 -18.32 -5.83 -6.29
CA VAL A 143 -18.74 -7.22 -6.53
C VAL A 143 -20.26 -7.26 -6.68
N VAL A 144 -20.74 -8.10 -7.59
CA VAL A 144 -22.19 -8.32 -7.78
C VAL A 144 -22.62 -9.44 -6.83
N ILE A 145 -23.52 -9.12 -5.90
CA ILE A 145 -23.94 -10.05 -4.83
C ILE A 145 -25.12 -10.94 -5.26
N ALA A 146 -25.91 -10.54 -6.26
CA ALA A 146 -27.00 -11.33 -6.83
C ALA A 146 -26.93 -11.30 -8.37
N GLY A 147 -26.87 -12.49 -8.97
CA GLY A 147 -27.00 -12.75 -10.40
C GLY A 147 -27.80 -14.03 -10.59
#